data_AF-A0A6B2TJF3-F1
#
_entry.id   AF-A0A6B2TJF3-F1
#
_cell.length_a   1.000
_cell.length_b   1.000
_cell.length_c   1.000
_cell.angle_alpha   90.00
_cell.angle_beta   90.00
_cell.angle_gamma   90.00
#
_symmetry.space_group_name_H-M   'P 1'
#
loop_
_entity.id
_entity.type
_entity.pdbx_description
1 polymer ?
#
loop_
_entity_poly.entity_id
_entity_poly.type
_entity_poly.pdbx_seq_one_letter_code
_entity_poly.pdbx_strand_id
1 'polypeptide(L)'
;ACARSAGLTVVTVADSAFAPVAAHSDLLLPAAVGTGLAFDTACAPMLLGRVLLEAMCDNLPDAQARLEDFDVRAAARGLFVE
;
A
#
# COMPACT_ATOMS: atom_id res chain seq x y z
N ALA A 1 -6.62 -1.98 -15.55
CA ALA A 1 -6.92 -2.94 -16.64
C ALA A 1 -5.97 -4.15 -16.63
N CYS A 2 -4.65 -3.95 -16.74
CA CYS A 2 -3.65 -5.04 -16.81
C CYS A 2 -3.72 -6.05 -15.65
N ALA A 3 -3.78 -5.57 -14.40
CA ALA A 3 -3.86 -6.44 -13.22
C ALA A 3 -5.11 -7.35 -13.24
N ARG A 4 -6.29 -6.79 -13.53
CA ARG A 4 -7.53 -7.56 -13.65
C ARG A 4 -7.49 -8.56 -14.80
N SER A 5 -6.92 -8.18 -15.95
CA SER A 5 -6.73 -9.14 -17.06
C SER A 5 -5.75 -10.27 -16.73
N ALA A 6 -4.85 -10.06 -15.76
CA ALA A 6 -3.97 -11.08 -15.24
C ALA A 6 -4.59 -11.94 -14.11
N GLY A 7 -5.88 -11.73 -13.79
CA GLY A 7 -6.58 -12.47 -12.73
C GLY A 7 -6.26 -12.00 -11.31
N LEU A 8 -5.64 -10.82 -11.16
CA LEU A 8 -5.31 -10.25 -9.86
C LEU A 8 -6.47 -9.40 -9.33
N THR A 9 -6.74 -9.51 -8.03
CA THR A 9 -7.59 -8.56 -7.29
C THR A 9 -6.86 -7.23 -7.13
N VAL A 10 -7.57 -6.12 -7.39
CA VAL A 10 -7.03 -4.77 -7.28
C VAL A 10 -7.62 -4.07 -6.05
N VAL A 11 -6.78 -3.79 -5.06
CA VAL A 11 -7.14 -2.98 -3.89
C VAL A 11 -6.38 -1.67 -3.94
N THR A 12 -7.07 -0.55 -3.74
CA THR A 12 -6.49 0.79 -3.83
C THR A 12 -6.71 1.58 -2.54
N VAL A 13 -5.64 2.19 -2.02
CA VAL A 13 -5.73 3.26 -1.01
C VAL A 13 -5.63 4.59 -1.73
N ALA A 14 -6.61 5.48 -1.55
CA ALA A 14 -6.68 6.75 -2.26
C ALA A 14 -7.19 7.88 -1.37
N ASP A 15 -7.01 9.11 -1.83
CA ASP A 15 -7.44 10.34 -1.20
C ASP A 15 -8.97 10.56 -1.25
N SER A 16 -9.66 9.92 -2.20
CA SER A 16 -11.09 10.09 -2.43
C SER A 16 -11.77 8.81 -2.92
N ALA A 17 -13.02 8.64 -2.51
CA ALA A 17 -13.91 7.58 -3.01
C ALA A 17 -14.24 7.74 -4.51
N PHE A 18 -14.09 8.95 -5.04
CA PHE A 18 -14.42 9.30 -6.43
C PHE A 18 -13.19 9.44 -7.33
N ALA A 19 -12.01 9.07 -6.83
CA ALA A 19 -10.79 9.12 -7.63
C ALA A 19 -10.96 8.25 -8.89
N PRO A 20 -10.48 8.68 -10.08
CA PRO A 20 -10.64 7.91 -11.32
C PRO A 20 -10.17 6.45 -11.24
N VAL A 21 -9.18 6.18 -10.37
CA VAL A 21 -8.67 4.83 -10.09
C VAL A 21 -9.72 3.88 -9.49
N ALA A 22 -10.80 4.40 -8.90
CA ALA A 22 -11.92 3.62 -8.39
C ALA A 22 -12.55 2.73 -9.49
N ALA A 23 -12.61 3.22 -10.73
CA ALA A 23 -13.12 2.46 -11.88
C ALA A 23 -12.26 1.24 -12.25
N HIS A 24 -11.08 1.12 -11.65
CA HIS A 24 -10.14 0.03 -11.90
C HIS A 24 -9.88 -0.83 -10.66
N SER A 25 -10.54 -0.53 -9.54
CA SER A 25 -10.33 -1.18 -8.25
C SER A 25 -11.49 -2.13 -7.93
N ASP A 26 -11.19 -3.30 -7.38
CA ASP A 26 -12.19 -4.21 -6.82
C ASP A 26 -12.57 -3.80 -5.39
N LEU A 27 -11.64 -3.17 -4.66
CA LEU A 27 -11.88 -2.53 -3.37
C LEU A 27 -11.13 -1.19 -3.29
N LEU A 28 -11.79 -0.16 -2.79
CA LEU A 28 -11.22 1.17 -2.56
C LEU A 28 -11.29 1.50 -1.07
N LEU A 29 -10.15 1.88 -0.50
CA LEU A 29 -10.00 2.33 0.89
C LEU A 29 -9.70 3.84 0.87
N PRO A 30 -10.72 4.70 0.96
CA PRO A 30 -10.53 6.15 0.91
C PRO A 30 -10.02 6.70 2.25
N ALA A 31 -9.07 7.63 2.18
CA ALA A 31 -8.58 8.42 3.31
C ALA A 31 -8.49 9.89 2.89
N ALA A 32 -9.39 10.71 3.40
CA ALA A 32 -9.54 12.09 2.96
C ALA A 32 -8.25 12.92 3.10
N VAL A 33 -7.97 13.72 2.08
CA VAL A 33 -6.96 14.79 2.11
C VAL A 33 -7.64 16.14 2.18
N GLY A 34 -6.95 17.15 2.71
CA GLY A 34 -7.39 18.54 2.53
C GLY A 34 -7.42 18.88 1.04
N THR A 35 -8.18 19.91 0.65
CA THR A 35 -8.17 20.45 -0.73
C THR A 35 -8.01 21.97 -0.73
N GLY A 36 -7.58 22.53 0.41
CA GLY A 36 -7.57 23.97 0.68
C GLY A 36 -6.19 24.60 0.52
N LEU A 37 -5.16 23.78 0.28
CA LEU A 37 -3.78 24.23 0.13
C LEU A 37 -3.31 24.00 -1.31
N ALA A 38 -2.27 24.73 -1.73
CA ALA A 38 -1.60 24.43 -3.00
C ALA A 38 -0.93 23.04 -2.99
N PHE A 39 -0.59 22.55 -1.78
CA PHE A 39 -0.05 21.22 -1.53
C PHE A 39 -0.75 20.62 -0.33
N ASP A 40 -1.64 19.67 -0.58
CA ASP A 40 -2.27 18.92 0.48
C ASP A 40 -1.37 17.76 0.93
N THR A 41 -1.50 17.37 2.19
CA THR A 41 -0.73 16.25 2.74
C THR A 41 -1.36 14.92 2.37
N ALA A 42 -0.54 13.98 1.89
CA ALA A 42 -0.93 12.58 1.68
C ALA A 42 -0.84 11.74 2.98
N CYS A 43 -0.72 12.37 4.15
CA CYS A 43 -0.51 11.68 5.41
C CYS A 43 -1.60 10.64 5.71
N ALA A 44 -2.88 10.99 5.52
CA ALA A 44 -3.99 10.07 5.79
C ALA A 44 -3.94 8.79 4.92
N PRO A 45 -3.84 8.86 3.57
CA PRO A 45 -3.69 7.65 2.75
C PRO A 45 -2.37 6.91 3.01
N MET A 46 -1.27 7.60 3.31
CA MET A 46 0.00 6.95 3.69
C MET A 46 -0.13 6.13 4.99
N LEU A 47 -0.75 6.71 6.02
CA LEU A 47 -1.00 6.02 7.30
C LEU A 47 -1.95 4.84 7.12
N LEU A 48 -3.02 5.00 6.32
CA LEU A 48 -3.93 3.90 6.03
C LEU A 48 -3.24 2.75 5.29
N GLY A 49 -2.34 3.08 4.35
CA GLY A 49 -1.48 2.08 3.70
C GLY A 49 -0.61 1.32 4.68
N ARG A 50 -0.02 2.01 5.67
CA ARG A 50 0.76 1.36 6.73
C ARG A 50 -0.09 0.44 7.60
N VAL A 51 -1.28 0.89 8.03
CA VAL A 51 -2.22 0.07 8.80
C VAL A 51 -2.64 -1.18 8.02
N LEU A 52 -2.89 -1.05 6.72
CA LEU A 52 -3.22 -2.19 5.87
C LEU A 52 -2.07 -3.21 5.83
N LEU A 53 -0.83 -2.76 5.65
CA LEU A 53 0.34 -3.65 5.65
C LEU A 53 0.53 -4.35 7.00
N GLU A 54 0.33 -3.62 8.10
CA GLU A 54 0.39 -4.18 9.46
C GLU A 54 -0.67 -5.29 9.63
N ALA A 55 -1.93 -5.01 9.27
CA ALA A 55 -3.02 -5.97 9.35
C ALA A 55 -2.81 -7.21 8.45
N MET A 56 -2.15 -7.03 7.30
CA MET A 56 -1.73 -8.16 6.46
C MET A 56 -0.68 -9.01 7.15
N CYS A 57 0.31 -8.40 7.80
CA CYS A 57 1.36 -9.11 8.54
C CYS A 57 0.79 -9.87 9.74
N ASP A 58 -0.18 -9.28 10.46
CA ASP A 58 -0.87 -9.93 11.59
C ASP A 58 -1.57 -11.23 11.20
N ASN A 59 -1.99 -11.35 9.93
CA ASN A 59 -2.69 -12.53 9.39
C ASN A 59 -1.80 -13.43 8.54
N LEU A 60 -0.52 -13.07 8.35
CA LEU A 60 0.41 -13.83 7.52
C LEU A 60 1.24 -14.77 8.41
N PRO A 61 1.25 -16.09 8.14
CA PRO A 61 2.12 -17.01 8.87
C PRO A 61 3.59 -16.60 8.75
N ASP A 62 4.29 -16.66 9.89
CA ASP A 62 5.73 -16.39 9.99
C ASP A 62 6.14 -15.00 9.47
N ALA A 63 5.23 -14.00 9.51
CA ALA A 63 5.47 -12.66 8.97
C ALA A 63 6.81 -12.06 9.43
N GLN A 64 7.11 -12.15 10.72
CA GLN A 64 8.36 -11.65 11.28
C GLN A 64 9.59 -12.35 10.67
N ALA A 65 9.63 -13.68 10.69
CA ALA A 65 10.78 -14.44 10.15
C ALA A 65 11.00 -14.17 8.65
N ARG A 66 9.90 -13.96 7.90
CA ARG A 66 9.96 -13.60 6.47
C ARG A 66 10.52 -12.21 6.23
N LEU A 67 10.21 -11.24 7.11
CA LEU A 67 10.79 -9.90 7.05
C LEU A 67 12.29 -9.94 7.38
N GLU A 68 12.69 -10.71 8.39
CA GLU A 68 14.10 -10.90 8.74
C GLU A 68 14.90 -11.54 7.60
N ASP A 69 14.37 -12.58 6.94
CA ASP A 69 15.00 -13.18 5.74
C ASP A 69 15.10 -12.18 4.59
N PHE A 70 14.10 -11.33 4.40
CA PHE A 70 14.16 -10.25 3.40
C PHE A 70 15.31 -9.29 3.69
N ASP A 71 15.47 -8.83 4.93
CA ASP A 71 16.52 -7.88 5.33
C ASP A 71 17.92 -8.46 5.10
N VAL A 72 18.14 -9.71 5.50
CA VAL A 72 19.41 -10.43 5.24
C VAL A 72 19.71 -10.50 3.74
N ARG A 73 18.71 -10.81 2.93
CA ARG A 73 18.83 -10.91 1.46
C ARG A 73 19.04 -9.56 0.77
N ALA A 74 18.43 -8.50 1.30
CA ALA A 74 18.60 -7.15 0.81
C ALA A 74 20.03 -6.66 1.11
N ALA A 75 20.50 -6.84 2.35
CA ALA A 75 21.86 -6.51 2.75
C ALA A 75 22.92 -7.25 1.94
N ALA A 76 22.74 -8.56 1.70
CA ALA A 76 23.65 -9.34 0.85
C ALA A 76 23.73 -8.84 -0.60
N ARG A 77 22.75 -8.07 -1.06
CA ARG A 77 22.70 -7.46 -2.41
C ARG A 77 23.07 -5.97 -2.41
N GLY A 78 23.39 -5.37 -1.26
CA GLY A 78 23.60 -3.93 -1.15
C GLY A 78 22.34 -3.12 -1.49
N LEU A 79 21.16 -3.67 -1.22
CA LEU A 79 19.90 -2.94 -1.37
C LEU A 79 19.56 -2.24 -0.05
N PHE A 80 19.12 -0.99 -0.14
CA PHE A 80 18.73 -0.17 1.02
C PHE A 80 19.84 0.03 2.07
N VAL A 81 21.11 -0.16 1.68
CA VAL A 81 22.30 0.21 2.46
C VAL A 81 22.62 1.69 2.23
N GLU A 82 23.23 2.36 3.23
CA GLU A 82 23.62 3.78 3.19
C GLU A 82 24.40 4.21 1.94
#